data_AF-A0A932TKK0-F1
#
_entry.id   AF-A0A932TKK0-F1
#
_cell.length_a   1.000
_cell.length_b   1.000
_cell.length_c   1.000
_cell.angle_alpha   90.00
_cell.angle_beta   90.00
_cell.angle_gamma   90.00
#
_symmetry.space_group_name_H-M   'P 1'
#
loop_
_entity.id
_entity.type
_entity.pdbx_description
1 polymer ?
#
loop_
_entity_poly.entity_id
_entity_poly.type
_entity_poly.pdbx_seq_one_letter_code
_entity_poly.pdbx_strand_id
1 'polypeptide(L)'
;MPPSLPVGLTERAFAERLGARPWRLIRTDAAPGAWNMGVDVALLEEALRGGYPVLRFYAWEPPAISLGRFQCPDAGIHWPAVRRRGWEVVRRPTGGRAVLHQHELTYAVILPSGVVGGIGVRRSYAVLAEGLRAGLAALAGGAAGAAVCGGGAPTRHAPANCFAQALEADCVLEGGKALGSAQVRHGGALLQHGSLLLDADRDAWREIFGSEGQLRSLREITGRKITFCQAAAVLAQAFADTWHLHLCSDALTPAEMRAAEREAAKWSVGWSGSAGCPPAQ
;
A
#
# COMPACT_ATOMS: atom_id res chain seq x y z
N MET A 1 8.28 16.66 -40.68
CA MET A 1 8.08 15.64 -39.62
C MET A 1 7.71 16.39 -38.35
N PRO A 2 6.61 16.04 -37.67
CA PRO A 2 6.34 16.63 -36.36
C PRO A 2 7.47 16.21 -35.41
N PRO A 3 7.93 17.10 -34.50
CA PRO A 3 8.88 16.71 -33.48
C PRO A 3 8.28 15.58 -32.67
N SER A 4 9.01 14.47 -32.56
CA SER A 4 8.64 13.35 -31.69
C SER A 4 8.31 13.89 -30.30
N LEU A 5 7.10 13.62 -29.82
CA LEU A 5 6.71 13.85 -28.44
C LEU A 5 7.85 13.37 -27.52
N PRO A 6 8.25 14.14 -26.49
CA PRO A 6 9.32 13.71 -25.61
C PRO A 6 8.95 12.33 -25.05
N VAL A 7 9.78 11.34 -25.37
CA VAL A 7 9.59 9.96 -24.90
C VAL A 7 9.62 10.04 -23.38
N GLY A 8 8.46 9.82 -22.74
CA GLY A 8 8.36 9.84 -21.29
C GLY A 8 9.41 8.94 -20.65
N LEU A 9 9.82 9.27 -19.41
CA LEU A 9 10.91 8.62 -18.69
C LEU A 9 10.78 7.08 -18.79
N THR A 10 11.90 6.42 -19.09
CA THR A 10 11.94 4.95 -19.14
C THR A 10 11.95 4.38 -17.73
N GLU A 11 11.58 3.11 -17.59
CA GLU A 11 11.61 2.40 -16.29
C GLU A 11 13.03 2.34 -15.72
N ARG A 12 14.03 2.10 -16.59
CA ARG A 12 15.45 2.13 -16.21
C ARG A 12 15.89 3.51 -15.70
N ALA A 13 15.57 4.58 -16.42
CA ALA A 13 15.93 5.94 -15.97
C ALA A 13 15.19 6.34 -14.69
N PHE A 14 13.96 5.84 -14.48
CA PHE A 14 13.24 6.03 -13.23
C PHE A 14 13.92 5.28 -12.08
N ALA A 15 14.30 4.02 -12.27
CA ALA A 15 15.04 3.22 -11.30
C ALA A 15 16.38 3.89 -10.89
N GLU A 16 17.15 4.40 -11.86
CA GLU A 16 18.38 5.15 -11.59
C GLU A 16 18.12 6.40 -10.74
N ARG A 17 16.98 7.09 -10.94
CA ARG A 17 16.58 8.23 -10.09
C ARG A 17 16.16 7.83 -8.68
N LEU A 18 15.67 6.61 -8.47
CA LEU A 18 15.36 6.12 -7.12
C LEU A 18 16.65 6.07 -6.29
N GLY A 19 17.75 5.58 -6.86
CA GLY A 19 19.06 5.47 -6.19
C GLY A 19 19.86 6.77 -6.11
N ALA A 20 19.42 7.86 -6.75
CA ALA A 20 20.22 9.10 -6.87
C ALA A 20 20.35 9.91 -5.57
N ARG A 21 19.58 9.59 -4.51
CA ARG A 21 19.63 10.28 -3.22
C ARG A 21 19.27 9.32 -2.08
N PRO A 22 19.68 9.59 -0.83
CA PRO A 22 19.32 8.74 0.31
C PRO A 22 17.80 8.74 0.54
N TRP A 23 17.33 7.62 1.06
CA TRP A 23 15.94 7.40 1.45
C TRP A 23 15.81 7.36 2.95
N ARG A 24 14.70 7.86 3.46
CA ARG A 24 14.32 7.69 4.87
C ARG A 24 13.61 6.35 5.01
N LEU A 25 14.17 5.45 5.81
CA LEU A 25 13.52 4.22 6.24
C LEU A 25 12.86 4.48 7.59
N ILE A 26 11.55 4.68 7.56
CA ILE A 26 10.75 5.01 8.74
C ILE A 26 9.95 3.79 9.19
N ARG A 27 10.01 3.48 10.48
CA ARG A 27 9.16 2.46 11.09
C ARG A 27 8.37 3.11 12.19
N THR A 28 7.04 3.09 12.08
CA THR A 28 6.15 3.58 13.14
C THR A 28 5.49 2.40 13.83
N ASP A 29 5.16 2.59 15.11
CA ASP A 29 4.38 1.60 15.85
C ASP A 29 2.99 1.41 15.24
N ALA A 30 2.35 0.32 15.67
CA ALA A 30 0.95 0.09 15.41
C ALA A 30 0.11 1.26 15.95
N ALA A 31 -0.78 1.79 15.11
CA ALA A 31 -1.51 3.01 15.43
C ALA A 31 -2.90 3.03 14.78
N PRO A 32 -3.79 3.95 15.22
CA PRO A 32 -5.10 4.12 14.63
C PRO A 32 -5.02 4.39 13.12
N GLY A 33 -6.03 3.96 12.39
CA GLY A 33 -6.05 4.09 10.94
C GLY A 33 -6.03 5.53 10.47
N ALA A 34 -6.75 6.41 11.17
CA ALA A 34 -6.79 7.83 10.84
C ALA A 34 -5.39 8.47 11.00
N TRP A 35 -4.67 8.09 12.05
CA TRP A 35 -3.29 8.50 12.27
C TRP A 35 -2.36 8.02 11.16
N ASN A 36 -2.44 6.74 10.80
CA ASN A 36 -1.60 6.17 9.75
C ASN A 36 -1.78 6.90 8.40
N MET A 37 -3.02 7.23 8.03
CA MET A 37 -3.32 8.02 6.84
C MET A 37 -2.84 9.47 6.96
N GLY A 38 -2.95 10.06 8.15
CA GLY A 38 -2.40 11.38 8.44
C GLY A 38 -0.89 11.45 8.23
N VAL A 39 -0.14 10.43 8.69
CA VAL A 39 1.31 10.35 8.49
C VAL A 39 1.67 10.23 7.00
N ASP A 40 1.02 9.33 6.25
CA ASP A 40 1.31 9.15 4.83
C ASP A 40 1.07 10.43 4.02
N VAL A 41 0.04 11.19 4.37
CA VAL A 41 -0.29 12.47 3.72
C VAL A 41 0.69 13.57 4.14
N ALA A 42 1.06 13.65 5.42
CA ALA A 42 2.05 14.61 5.90
C ALA A 42 3.42 14.40 5.24
N LEU A 43 3.83 13.14 5.04
CA LEU A 43 5.05 12.79 4.31
C LEU A 43 4.93 13.10 2.82
N LEU A 44 3.75 12.88 2.21
CA LEU A 44 3.49 13.29 0.83
C LEU A 44 3.60 14.81 0.65
N GLU A 45 3.08 15.60 1.59
CA GLU A 45 3.21 17.07 1.59
C GLU A 45 4.65 17.55 1.80
N GLU A 46 5.48 16.80 2.53
CA GLU A 46 6.91 17.04 2.64
C GLU A 46 7.63 16.74 1.32
N ALA A 47 7.30 15.63 0.67
CA ALA A 47 7.84 15.28 -0.63
C ALA A 47 7.51 16.31 -1.73
N LEU A 48 6.33 16.95 -1.66
CA LEU A 48 5.97 18.09 -2.52
C LEU A 48 6.90 19.29 -2.36
N ARG A 49 7.42 19.51 -1.15
CA ARG A 49 8.34 20.60 -0.81
C ARG A 49 9.81 20.25 -1.12
N GLY A 50 10.05 19.16 -1.85
CA GLY A 50 11.39 18.75 -2.27
C GLY A 50 12.08 17.79 -1.30
N GLY A 51 11.31 17.16 -0.41
CA GLY A 51 11.79 16.21 0.57
C GLY A 51 12.52 14.98 0.06
N TYR A 52 13.00 14.17 0.99
CA TYR A 52 13.65 12.90 0.68
C TYR A 52 12.60 11.81 0.38
N PRO A 53 12.89 10.88 -0.53
CA PRO A 53 12.13 9.65 -0.68
C PRO A 53 11.98 8.92 0.66
N VAL A 54 10.81 8.35 0.90
CA VAL A 54 10.51 7.62 2.13
C VAL A 54 10.06 6.21 1.80
N LEU A 55 10.62 5.23 2.50
CA LEU A 55 10.06 3.90 2.67
C LEU A 55 9.60 3.76 4.13
N ARG A 56 8.28 3.66 4.33
CA ARG A 56 7.66 3.55 5.65
C ARG A 56 7.06 2.16 5.83
N PHE A 57 7.21 1.57 7.02
CA PHE A 57 6.50 0.36 7.44
C PHE A 57 5.71 0.61 8.72
N TYR A 58 4.48 0.10 8.79
CA TYR A 58 3.60 0.28 9.93
C TYR A 58 2.50 -0.80 10.02
N ALA A 59 1.84 -0.86 11.18
CA ALA A 59 0.71 -1.73 11.45
C ALA A 59 -0.48 -0.90 12.00
N TRP A 60 -1.61 -1.57 12.19
CA TRP A 60 -2.88 -0.93 12.55
C TRP A 60 -3.35 -1.41 13.91
N GLU A 61 -3.69 -0.48 14.80
CA GLU A 61 -4.24 -0.77 16.13
C GLU A 61 -5.27 0.32 16.51
N PRO A 62 -6.56 -0.04 16.68
CA PRO A 62 -7.12 -1.38 16.47
C PRO A 62 -7.08 -1.79 14.98
N PRO A 63 -7.39 -3.05 14.63
CA PRO A 63 -7.58 -3.44 13.24
C PRO A 63 -8.60 -2.53 12.54
N ALA A 64 -8.42 -2.32 11.25
CA ALA A 64 -9.19 -1.32 10.52
C ALA A 64 -9.62 -1.78 9.12
N ILE A 65 -10.72 -1.22 8.63
CA ILE A 65 -11.10 -1.26 7.22
C ILE A 65 -10.67 0.04 6.56
N SER A 66 -9.81 -0.03 5.55
CA SER A 66 -9.55 1.12 4.68
C SER A 66 -10.39 1.03 3.42
N LEU A 67 -11.20 2.06 3.14
CA LEU A 67 -11.94 2.24 1.89
C LEU A 67 -11.07 2.98 0.88
N GLY A 68 -11.12 2.56 -0.38
CA GLY A 68 -10.48 3.33 -1.45
C GLY A 68 -11.13 4.70 -1.61
N ARG A 69 -10.38 5.68 -2.13
CA ARG A 69 -10.82 7.07 -2.31
C ARG A 69 -12.21 7.19 -2.95
N PHE A 70 -12.48 6.39 -3.97
CA PHE A 70 -13.73 6.42 -4.74
C PHE A 70 -14.71 5.29 -4.41
N GLN A 71 -14.42 4.46 -3.40
CA GLN A 71 -15.26 3.33 -3.07
C GLN A 71 -16.49 3.77 -2.26
N CYS A 72 -17.67 3.36 -2.71
CA CYS A 72 -18.91 3.53 -1.95
C CYS A 72 -18.88 2.65 -0.68
N PRO A 73 -19.24 3.18 0.49
CA PRO A 73 -19.39 2.38 1.71
C PRO A 73 -20.40 1.22 1.57
N ASP A 74 -21.41 1.36 0.71
CA ASP A 74 -22.46 0.34 0.53
C ASP A 74 -22.03 -0.84 -0.37
N ALA A 75 -20.75 -0.93 -0.73
CA ALA A 75 -20.23 -1.89 -1.69
C ALA A 75 -20.19 -3.37 -1.21
N GLY A 76 -21.00 -3.76 -0.21
CA GLY A 76 -21.05 -5.14 0.30
C GLY A 76 -20.13 -5.41 1.49
N ILE A 77 -19.95 -4.41 2.37
CA ILE A 77 -19.23 -4.54 3.65
C ILE A 77 -20.25 -4.71 4.77
N HIS A 78 -20.08 -5.73 5.62
CA HIS A 78 -20.96 -5.98 6.75
C HIS A 78 -20.63 -5.04 7.93
N TRP A 79 -21.03 -3.77 7.85
CA TRP A 79 -20.74 -2.73 8.85
C TRP A 79 -21.09 -3.09 10.30
N PRO A 80 -22.21 -3.76 10.62
CA PRO A 80 -22.48 -4.16 11.99
C PRO A 80 -21.42 -5.11 12.58
N ALA A 81 -20.76 -5.93 11.74
CA ALA A 81 -19.71 -6.85 12.18
C ALA A 81 -18.41 -6.11 12.50
N VAL A 82 -18.05 -5.14 11.65
CA VAL A 82 -16.92 -4.23 11.88
C VAL A 82 -17.12 -3.46 13.19
N ARG A 83 -18.35 -2.95 13.43
CA ARG A 83 -18.68 -2.19 14.64
C ARG A 83 -18.65 -3.03 15.92
N ARG A 84 -19.18 -4.26 15.88
CA ARG A 84 -19.11 -5.19 17.03
C ARG A 84 -17.67 -5.53 17.44
N ARG A 85 -16.73 -5.49 16.49
CA ARG A 85 -15.31 -5.77 16.72
C ARG A 85 -14.49 -4.56 17.16
N GLY A 86 -15.09 -3.36 17.18
CA GLY A 86 -14.38 -2.13 17.51
C GLY A 86 -13.34 -1.72 16.46
N TRP A 87 -13.48 -2.17 15.22
CA TRP A 87 -12.51 -1.92 14.15
C TRP A 87 -12.71 -0.59 13.46
N GLU A 88 -11.66 0.22 13.32
CA GLU A 88 -11.79 1.52 12.69
C GLU A 88 -12.17 1.43 11.21
N VAL A 89 -12.80 2.49 10.70
CA VAL A 89 -13.07 2.64 9.27
C VAL A 89 -12.47 3.96 8.81
N VAL A 90 -11.59 3.88 7.82
CA VAL A 90 -10.94 5.05 7.23
C VAL A 90 -11.09 5.05 5.73
N ARG A 91 -10.93 6.22 5.12
CA ARG A 91 -10.75 6.33 3.68
C ARG A 91 -9.30 6.69 3.40
N ARG A 92 -8.69 6.05 2.41
CA ARG A 92 -7.31 6.33 2.04
C ARG A 92 -7.23 7.29 0.85
N PRO A 93 -6.13 8.05 0.70
CA PRO A 93 -5.94 9.01 -0.40
C PRO A 93 -5.84 8.32 -1.78
N THR A 94 -5.47 7.04 -1.81
CA THR A 94 -5.38 6.24 -3.04
C THR A 94 -6.71 5.60 -3.43
N GLY A 95 -6.83 5.20 -4.69
CA GLY A 95 -7.95 4.38 -5.16
C GLY A 95 -7.94 2.93 -4.63
N GLY A 96 -8.62 2.05 -5.37
CA GLY A 96 -8.74 0.63 -5.06
C GLY A 96 -9.97 0.30 -4.20
N ARG A 97 -10.03 -0.95 -3.72
CA ARG A 97 -11.16 -1.51 -2.97
C ARG A 97 -10.84 -1.70 -1.49
N ALA A 98 -11.77 -2.18 -0.68
CA ALA A 98 -11.62 -2.19 0.76
C ALA A 98 -10.54 -3.19 1.18
N VAL A 99 -9.76 -2.83 2.19
CA VAL A 99 -8.73 -3.70 2.77
C VAL A 99 -9.04 -3.86 4.25
N LEU A 100 -9.05 -5.11 4.73
CA LEU A 100 -9.00 -5.41 6.16
C LEU A 100 -7.53 -5.44 6.60
N HIS A 101 -7.18 -4.50 7.46
CA HIS A 101 -5.87 -4.37 8.06
C HIS A 101 -5.84 -5.14 9.39
N GLN A 102 -5.52 -6.42 9.30
CA GLN A 102 -5.40 -7.34 10.44
C GLN A 102 -4.31 -8.37 10.12
N HIS A 103 -3.37 -8.57 11.05
CA HIS A 103 -2.25 -9.51 10.89
C HIS A 103 -1.42 -9.31 9.61
N GLU A 104 -1.13 -8.05 9.28
CA GLU A 104 -0.47 -7.65 8.05
C GLU A 104 0.63 -6.62 8.31
N LEU A 105 1.53 -6.46 7.35
CA LEU A 105 2.49 -5.37 7.30
C LEU A 105 2.06 -4.41 6.20
N THR A 106 1.79 -3.16 6.57
CA THR A 106 1.55 -2.10 5.60
C THR A 106 2.85 -1.38 5.31
N TYR A 107 3.12 -1.12 4.04
CA TYR A 107 4.23 -0.32 3.57
C TYR A 107 3.71 0.93 2.86
N ALA A 108 4.50 2.01 2.88
CA ALA A 108 4.29 3.18 2.02
C ALA A 108 5.62 3.63 1.41
N VAL A 109 5.60 3.91 0.11
CA VAL A 109 6.66 4.55 -0.67
C VAL A 109 6.18 5.95 -1.04
N ILE A 110 6.92 6.96 -0.60
CA ILE A 110 6.65 8.37 -0.90
C ILE A 110 7.81 8.93 -1.71
N LEU A 111 7.53 9.48 -2.88
CA LEU A 111 8.53 10.02 -3.79
C LEU A 111 8.26 11.50 -4.12
N PRO A 112 9.28 12.37 -4.05
CA PRO A 112 9.17 13.76 -4.43
C PRO A 112 9.05 13.92 -5.95
N SER A 113 8.51 15.07 -6.38
CA SER A 113 8.26 15.35 -7.80
C SER A 113 9.50 15.27 -8.68
N GLY A 114 10.68 15.63 -8.15
CA GLY A 114 11.96 15.51 -8.86
C GLY A 114 12.39 14.07 -9.18
N VAL A 115 11.88 13.07 -8.44
CA VAL A 115 12.10 11.64 -8.74
C VAL A 115 11.04 11.15 -9.73
N VAL A 116 9.78 11.50 -9.48
CA VAL A 116 8.59 11.03 -10.22
C VAL A 116 8.45 11.67 -11.61
N GLY A 117 9.02 12.85 -11.84
CA GLY A 117 8.83 13.64 -13.04
C GLY A 117 9.10 12.87 -14.34
N GLY A 118 8.11 12.81 -15.21
CA GLY A 118 8.21 12.20 -16.54
C GLY A 118 7.90 10.71 -16.63
N ILE A 119 7.80 9.97 -15.50
CA ILE A 119 7.41 8.55 -15.53
C ILE A 119 5.88 8.40 -15.51
N GLY A 120 5.34 7.57 -16.41
CA GLY A 120 3.92 7.25 -16.44
C GLY A 120 3.48 6.41 -15.24
N VAL A 121 2.19 6.46 -14.87
CA VAL A 121 1.63 5.74 -13.70
C VAL A 121 1.91 4.24 -13.76
N ARG A 122 1.53 3.57 -14.86
CA ARG A 122 1.76 2.12 -15.04
C ARG A 122 3.23 1.74 -14.91
N ARG A 123 4.14 2.48 -15.54
CA ARG A 123 5.58 2.23 -15.47
C ARG A 123 6.14 2.42 -14.06
N SER A 124 5.74 3.48 -13.36
CA SER A 124 6.17 3.67 -11.97
C SER A 124 5.67 2.54 -11.07
N TYR A 125 4.45 2.04 -11.32
CA TYR A 125 3.90 0.92 -10.59
C TYR A 125 4.74 -0.34 -10.84
N ALA A 126 5.03 -0.66 -12.10
CA ALA A 126 5.82 -1.82 -12.49
C ALA A 126 7.23 -1.80 -11.86
N VAL A 127 7.90 -0.65 -11.88
CA VAL A 127 9.21 -0.48 -11.21
C VAL A 127 9.08 -0.70 -9.71
N LEU A 128 8.15 -0.06 -9.01
CA LEU A 128 8.02 -0.25 -7.56
C LEU A 128 7.61 -1.69 -7.19
N ALA A 129 6.77 -2.33 -8.01
CA ALA A 129 6.34 -3.71 -7.82
C ALA A 129 7.50 -4.70 -7.89
N GLU A 130 8.51 -4.45 -8.71
CA GLU A 130 9.67 -5.33 -8.86
C GLU A 130 10.52 -5.41 -7.56
N GLY A 131 10.64 -4.30 -6.81
CA GLY A 131 11.27 -4.33 -5.47
C GLY A 131 10.45 -5.13 -4.44
N LEU A 132 9.13 -5.00 -4.49
CA LEU A 132 8.21 -5.76 -3.63
C LEU A 132 8.21 -7.25 -3.97
N ARG A 133 8.28 -7.58 -5.26
CA ARG A 133 8.39 -8.95 -5.78
C ARG A 133 9.64 -9.64 -5.26
N ALA A 134 10.78 -8.94 -5.30
CA ALA A 134 12.05 -9.45 -4.77
C ALA A 134 11.95 -9.73 -3.26
N GLY A 135 11.39 -8.81 -2.48
CA GLY A 135 11.21 -9.00 -1.04
C GLY A 135 10.22 -10.11 -0.70
N LEU A 136 9.12 -10.23 -1.45
CA LEU A 136 8.15 -11.30 -1.29
C LEU A 136 8.77 -12.68 -1.58
N ALA A 137 9.55 -12.79 -2.66
CA ALA A 137 10.29 -14.01 -3.00
C ALA A 137 11.32 -14.38 -1.91
N ALA A 138 12.03 -13.40 -1.37
CA ALA A 138 12.97 -13.60 -0.27
C ALA A 138 12.27 -14.10 1.00
N LEU A 139 11.11 -13.52 1.36
CA LEU A 139 10.30 -13.97 2.49
C LEU A 139 9.77 -15.39 2.31
N ALA A 140 9.44 -15.77 1.08
CA ALA A 140 8.97 -17.11 0.76
C ALA A 140 10.07 -18.18 0.80
N GLY A 141 11.34 -17.79 0.86
CA GLY A 141 12.48 -18.71 1.05
C GLY A 141 12.64 -19.74 -0.07
N GLY A 142 12.28 -19.40 -1.31
CA GLY A 142 12.35 -20.30 -2.47
C GLY A 142 11.36 -21.47 -2.45
N ALA A 143 10.57 -21.64 -1.38
CA ALA A 143 9.56 -22.68 -1.26
C ALA A 143 8.30 -22.39 -2.08
N ALA A 144 8.07 -21.11 -2.41
CA ALA A 144 6.97 -20.69 -3.26
C ALA A 144 7.43 -20.53 -4.70
N GLY A 145 6.55 -20.88 -5.66
CA GLY A 145 6.75 -20.56 -7.08
C GLY A 145 7.05 -19.07 -7.29
N ALA A 146 7.59 -18.69 -8.46
CA ALA A 146 7.99 -17.31 -8.72
C ALA A 146 6.85 -16.33 -8.40
N ALA A 147 7.10 -15.37 -7.49
CA ALA A 147 6.17 -14.28 -7.21
C ALA A 147 5.89 -13.54 -8.53
N VAL A 148 4.62 -13.48 -8.93
CA VAL A 148 4.20 -12.77 -10.14
C VAL A 148 3.49 -11.50 -9.69
N CYS A 149 4.00 -10.35 -10.12
CA CYS A 149 3.28 -9.10 -9.95
C CYS A 149 2.72 -8.69 -11.32
N GLY A 150 1.43 -8.39 -11.37
CA GLY A 150 0.72 -8.05 -12.60
C GLY A 150 -0.08 -9.19 -13.24
N GLY A 151 -0.87 -8.87 -14.26
CA GLY A 151 -1.61 -9.85 -15.08
C GLY A 151 -3.11 -10.02 -14.79
N GLY A 152 -3.69 -9.25 -13.86
CA GLY A 152 -5.13 -9.29 -13.57
C GLY A 152 -5.92 -8.12 -14.18
N ALA A 153 -7.09 -8.41 -14.76
CA ALA A 153 -8.02 -7.40 -15.28
C ALA A 153 -9.22 -7.21 -14.33
N PRO A 154 -9.68 -5.96 -14.08
CA PRO A 154 -10.86 -5.73 -13.25
C PRO A 154 -12.12 -6.30 -13.91
N THR A 155 -12.98 -6.98 -13.14
CA THR A 155 -14.28 -7.47 -13.60
C THR A 155 -15.38 -6.41 -13.40
N ARG A 156 -16.45 -6.47 -14.22
CA ARG A 156 -17.60 -5.54 -14.12
C ARG A 156 -18.36 -5.61 -12.78
N HIS A 157 -18.31 -6.77 -12.10
CA HIS A 157 -18.86 -6.98 -10.76
C HIS A 157 -17.71 -7.30 -9.80
N ALA A 158 -16.84 -6.31 -9.56
CA ALA A 158 -15.70 -6.50 -8.67
C ALA A 158 -16.16 -6.54 -7.20
N PRO A 159 -15.75 -7.54 -6.41
CA PRO A 159 -16.09 -7.64 -4.98
C PRO A 159 -15.52 -6.46 -4.20
N ALA A 160 -16.18 -6.05 -3.11
CA ALA A 160 -15.75 -4.92 -2.26
C ALA A 160 -14.32 -5.04 -1.73
N ASN A 161 -13.79 -6.26 -1.67
CA ASN A 161 -12.50 -6.62 -1.13
C ASN A 161 -11.38 -6.43 -2.19
N CYS A 162 -10.30 -5.77 -1.79
CA CYS A 162 -9.08 -5.64 -2.60
C CYS A 162 -8.42 -6.99 -2.87
N PHE A 163 -8.30 -7.86 -1.87
CA PHE A 163 -7.65 -9.18 -1.95
C PHE A 163 -8.49 -10.25 -2.66
N ALA A 164 -9.74 -9.95 -3.02
CA ALA A 164 -10.61 -10.95 -3.65
C ALA A 164 -10.25 -11.26 -5.11
N GLN A 165 -9.48 -10.39 -5.78
CA GLN A 165 -8.95 -10.62 -7.12
C GLN A 165 -7.55 -10.01 -7.24
N ALA A 166 -6.65 -10.69 -7.93
CA ALA A 166 -5.40 -10.11 -8.40
C ALA A 166 -5.66 -9.13 -9.56
N LEU A 167 -5.04 -7.95 -9.50
CA LEU A 167 -5.01 -6.91 -10.53
C LEU A 167 -3.56 -6.73 -11.02
N GLU A 168 -3.38 -5.94 -12.08
CA GLU A 168 -2.07 -5.57 -12.66
C GLU A 168 -1.05 -5.03 -11.65
N ALA A 169 -1.54 -4.64 -10.48
CA ALA A 169 -0.81 -4.01 -9.39
C ALA A 169 -0.42 -4.98 -8.25
N ASP A 170 -0.99 -6.19 -8.24
CA ASP A 170 -0.88 -7.08 -7.10
C ASP A 170 0.23 -8.10 -7.28
N CYS A 171 0.84 -8.50 -6.17
CA CYS A 171 1.80 -9.59 -6.15
C CYS A 171 1.12 -10.87 -5.66
N VAL A 172 1.07 -11.84 -6.56
CA VAL A 172 0.49 -13.16 -6.39
C VAL A 172 1.61 -14.16 -6.16
N LEU A 173 1.40 -15.03 -5.18
CA LEU A 173 2.32 -16.10 -4.83
C LEU A 173 1.53 -17.39 -4.67
N GLU A 174 1.96 -18.45 -5.37
CA GLU A 174 1.24 -19.73 -5.45
C GLU A 174 -0.24 -19.63 -5.84
N GLY A 175 -0.56 -18.71 -6.75
CA GLY A 175 -1.93 -18.50 -7.24
C GLY A 175 -2.85 -17.73 -6.29
N GLY A 176 -2.34 -17.26 -5.15
CA GLY A 176 -3.07 -16.43 -4.19
C GLY A 176 -2.45 -15.04 -4.00
N LYS A 177 -3.27 -14.04 -3.72
CA LYS A 177 -2.84 -12.65 -3.53
C LYS A 177 -2.32 -12.45 -2.11
N ALA A 178 -1.01 -12.21 -1.99
CA ALA A 178 -0.34 -11.97 -0.72
C ALA A 178 -0.08 -10.48 -0.45
N LEU A 179 0.13 -9.70 -1.51
CA LEU A 179 0.35 -8.26 -1.42
C LEU A 179 -0.49 -7.51 -2.44
N GLY A 180 -1.15 -6.45 -2.01
CA GLY A 180 -1.84 -5.52 -2.89
C GLY A 180 -1.45 -4.07 -2.60
N SER A 181 -1.34 -3.25 -3.65
CA SER A 181 -0.99 -1.84 -3.50
C SER A 181 -1.83 -0.90 -4.33
N ALA A 182 -1.93 0.33 -3.86
CA ALA A 182 -2.59 1.42 -4.56
C ALA A 182 -1.66 2.65 -4.58
N GLN A 183 -1.79 3.45 -5.63
CA GLN A 183 -0.96 4.64 -5.84
C GLN A 183 -1.83 5.87 -6.04
N VAL A 184 -1.37 7.02 -5.54
CA VAL A 184 -1.89 8.35 -5.85
C VAL A 184 -0.75 9.26 -6.25
N ARG A 185 -1.03 10.19 -7.17
CA ARG A 185 -0.13 11.29 -7.52
C ARG A 185 -0.80 12.60 -7.17
N HIS A 186 -0.07 13.47 -6.51
CA HIS A 186 -0.54 14.77 -6.08
C HIS A 186 0.60 15.77 -6.24
N GLY A 187 0.36 16.92 -6.89
CA GLY A 187 1.37 17.97 -7.10
C GLY A 187 2.71 17.47 -7.71
N GLY A 188 2.68 16.40 -8.50
CA GLY A 188 3.86 15.76 -9.07
C GLY A 188 4.57 14.76 -8.14
N ALA A 189 4.30 14.76 -6.84
CA ALA A 189 4.75 13.73 -5.91
C ALA A 189 3.87 12.46 -6.01
N LEU A 190 4.38 11.36 -5.46
CA LEU A 190 3.76 10.04 -5.53
C LEU A 190 3.72 9.42 -4.13
N LEU A 191 2.56 8.87 -3.76
CA LEU A 191 2.38 7.99 -2.62
C LEU A 191 1.87 6.64 -3.14
N GLN A 192 2.60 5.57 -2.88
CA GLN A 192 2.16 4.20 -3.09
C GLN A 192 2.21 3.46 -1.76
N HIS A 193 1.10 2.86 -1.36
CA HIS A 193 1.04 2.04 -0.17
C HIS A 193 0.31 0.74 -0.44
N GLY A 194 0.60 -0.26 0.38
CA GLY A 194 0.05 -1.59 0.19
C GLY A 194 0.19 -2.44 1.43
N SER A 195 -0.57 -3.52 1.45
CA SER A 195 -0.66 -4.45 2.58
C SER A 195 -0.10 -5.81 2.16
N LEU A 196 0.77 -6.37 3.00
CA LEU A 196 1.30 -7.72 2.90
C LEU A 196 0.70 -8.59 4.01
N LEU A 197 -0.07 -9.61 3.64
CA LEU A 197 -0.71 -10.51 4.60
C LEU A 197 0.34 -11.42 5.27
N LEU A 198 0.60 -11.19 6.56
CA LEU A 198 1.48 -12.08 7.34
C LEU A 198 0.71 -13.31 7.82
N ASP A 199 -0.52 -13.10 8.27
CA ASP A 199 -1.52 -14.12 8.58
C ASP A 199 -2.92 -13.63 8.14
N ALA A 200 -3.96 -14.47 8.24
CA ALA A 200 -5.33 -14.07 7.92
C ALA A 200 -6.37 -14.79 8.79
N ASP A 201 -7.25 -14.02 9.43
CA ASP A 201 -8.47 -14.54 10.06
C ASP A 201 -9.57 -14.71 9.00
N ARG A 202 -9.61 -15.90 8.39
CA ARG A 202 -10.52 -16.20 7.27
C ARG A 202 -11.99 -16.04 7.64
N ASP A 203 -12.38 -16.27 8.89
CA ASP A 203 -13.76 -16.10 9.33
C ASP A 203 -14.13 -14.63 9.43
N ALA A 204 -13.22 -13.77 9.90
CA ALA A 204 -13.40 -12.33 9.81
C ALA A 204 -13.54 -11.85 8.36
N TRP A 205 -12.69 -12.32 7.44
CA TRP A 205 -12.79 -11.96 6.02
C TRP A 205 -14.14 -12.36 5.42
N ARG A 206 -14.63 -13.58 5.69
CA ARG A 206 -15.95 -14.06 5.23
C ARG A 206 -17.09 -13.26 5.86
N GLU A 207 -17.05 -12.96 7.15
CA GLU A 207 -18.12 -12.20 7.81
C GLU A 207 -18.21 -10.77 7.29
N ILE A 208 -17.07 -10.10 7.05
CA ILE A 208 -17.07 -8.71 6.59
C ILE A 208 -17.44 -8.59 5.11
N PHE A 209 -16.84 -9.42 4.25
CA PHE A 209 -16.90 -9.23 2.80
C PHE A 209 -17.77 -10.27 2.08
N GLY A 210 -18.35 -11.24 2.81
CA GLY A 210 -19.09 -12.38 2.25
C GLY A 210 -18.21 -13.44 1.58
N SER A 211 -16.91 -13.19 1.40
CA SER A 211 -15.95 -14.15 0.86
C SER A 211 -14.52 -13.79 1.25
N GLU A 212 -13.64 -14.79 1.32
CA GLU A 212 -12.19 -14.60 1.47
C GLU A 212 -11.47 -14.38 0.13
N GLY A 213 -12.16 -14.64 -1.00
CA GLY A 213 -11.63 -14.51 -2.34
C GLY A 213 -10.33 -15.31 -2.54
N GLN A 214 -9.33 -14.70 -3.17
CA GLN A 214 -8.03 -15.34 -3.46
C GLN A 214 -6.93 -14.97 -2.46
N LEU A 215 -7.30 -14.53 -1.24
CA LEU A 215 -6.31 -14.13 -0.24
C LEU A 215 -5.40 -15.30 0.14
N ARG A 216 -4.11 -15.00 0.29
CA ARG A 216 -3.11 -15.97 0.73
C ARG A 216 -2.07 -15.28 1.61
N SER A 217 -1.91 -15.75 2.85
CA SER A 217 -0.94 -15.14 3.78
C SER A 217 0.43 -15.78 3.65
N LEU A 218 1.47 -15.06 4.08
CA LEU A 218 2.82 -15.63 4.14
C LEU A 218 2.90 -16.86 5.03
N ARG A 219 2.12 -16.92 6.12
CA ARG A 219 2.08 -18.08 6.99
C ARG A 219 1.58 -19.33 6.26
N GLU A 220 0.58 -19.19 5.40
CA GLU A 220 0.05 -20.30 4.61
C GLU A 220 1.06 -20.77 3.56
N ILE A 221 1.73 -19.83 2.90
CA ILE A 221 2.68 -20.11 1.83
C ILE A 221 3.96 -20.77 2.38
N THR A 222 4.47 -20.24 3.49
CA THR A 222 5.77 -20.68 4.03
C THR A 222 5.66 -21.75 5.10
N GLY A 223 4.45 -22.05 5.57
CA GLY A 223 4.19 -22.90 6.74
C GLY A 223 4.74 -22.34 8.06
N ARG A 224 5.27 -21.10 8.08
CA ARG A 224 6.00 -20.52 9.22
C ARG A 224 5.44 -19.17 9.61
N LYS A 225 5.54 -18.83 10.90
CA LYS A 225 5.17 -17.50 11.38
C LYS A 225 6.30 -16.52 11.05
N ILE A 226 6.03 -15.57 10.16
CA ILE A 226 6.90 -14.43 9.87
C ILE A 226 6.41 -13.23 10.68
N THR A 227 7.29 -12.65 11.49
CA THR A 227 6.95 -11.46 12.29
C THR A 227 6.98 -10.19 11.45
N PHE A 228 6.29 -9.14 11.91
CA PHE A 228 6.35 -7.82 11.30
C PHE A 228 7.80 -7.32 11.12
N CYS A 229 8.63 -7.45 12.15
CA CYS A 229 10.03 -7.00 12.10
C CYS A 229 10.85 -7.75 11.04
N GLN A 230 10.66 -9.06 10.93
CA GLN A 230 11.32 -9.87 9.90
C GLN A 230 10.84 -9.48 8.50
N ALA A 231 9.53 -9.34 8.30
CA ALA A 231 8.95 -8.92 7.04
C ALA A 231 9.45 -7.53 6.61
N ALA A 232 9.45 -6.56 7.52
CA ALA A 232 9.94 -5.20 7.26
C ALA A 232 11.42 -5.19 6.90
N ALA A 233 12.26 -5.93 7.64
CA ALA A 233 13.69 -5.98 7.37
C ALA A 233 14.01 -6.60 6.01
N VAL A 234 13.39 -7.73 5.66
CA VAL A 234 13.61 -8.41 4.38
C VAL A 234 13.06 -7.57 3.22
N LEU A 235 11.88 -6.97 3.36
CA LEU A 235 11.34 -6.07 2.34
C LEU A 235 12.24 -4.85 2.14
N ALA A 236 12.69 -4.20 3.21
CA ALA A 236 13.59 -3.05 3.12
C ALA A 236 14.89 -3.42 2.39
N GLN A 237 15.51 -4.53 2.78
CA GLN A 237 16.76 -5.00 2.17
C GLN A 237 16.57 -5.32 0.69
N ALA A 238 15.53 -6.10 0.33
CA ALA A 238 15.27 -6.43 -1.06
C ALA A 238 14.95 -5.18 -1.89
N PHE A 239 14.18 -4.23 -1.35
CA PHE A 239 13.88 -2.97 -2.03
C PHE A 239 15.14 -2.13 -2.27
N ALA A 240 16.06 -2.13 -1.30
CA ALA A 240 17.37 -1.49 -1.44
C ALA A 240 18.24 -2.18 -2.49
N ASP A 241 18.31 -3.51 -2.48
CA ASP A 241 19.14 -4.28 -3.40
C ASP A 241 18.65 -4.17 -4.85
N THR A 242 17.33 -4.23 -5.07
CA THR A 242 16.74 -4.15 -6.42
C THR A 242 17.05 -2.82 -7.11
N TRP A 243 17.09 -1.70 -6.36
CA TRP A 243 17.25 -0.36 -6.92
C TRP A 243 18.53 0.37 -6.47
N HIS A 244 19.44 -0.35 -5.81
CA HIS A 244 20.66 0.19 -5.22
C HIS A 244 20.41 1.42 -4.33
N LEU A 245 19.38 1.35 -3.47
CA LEU A 245 19.00 2.46 -2.61
C LEU A 245 19.92 2.57 -1.40
N HIS A 246 20.26 3.80 -1.03
CA HIS A 246 20.84 4.08 0.28
C HIS A 246 19.70 4.36 1.28
N LEU A 247 19.30 3.34 2.04
CA LEU A 247 18.29 3.48 3.09
C LEU A 247 18.93 3.93 4.40
N CYS A 248 18.49 5.08 4.91
CA CYS A 248 18.90 5.62 6.21
C CYS A 248 17.76 5.43 7.21
N SER A 249 18.03 4.75 8.33
CA SER A 249 17.06 4.65 9.43
C SER A 249 16.70 6.05 9.93
N ASP A 250 15.41 6.35 10.03
CA ASP A 250 14.92 7.66 10.43
C ASP A 250 13.59 7.55 11.21
N ALA A 251 13.18 8.64 11.83
CA ALA A 251 11.93 8.78 12.56
C ALA A 251 11.10 9.94 12.00
N LEU A 252 9.82 9.99 12.39
CA LEU A 252 9.00 11.17 12.16
C LEU A 252 9.54 12.33 12.99
N THR A 253 9.75 13.47 12.36
CA THR A 253 10.08 14.71 13.06
C THR A 253 8.88 15.22 13.85
N PRO A 254 9.08 16.04 14.90
CA PRO A 254 7.96 16.64 15.63
C PRO A 254 7.00 17.46 14.74
N ALA A 255 7.52 18.06 13.66
CA ALA A 255 6.70 18.80 12.71
C ALA A 255 5.81 17.87 11.86
N GLU A 256 6.35 16.73 11.42
CA GLU A 256 5.60 15.70 10.68
C GLU A 256 4.54 15.04 11.57
N MET A 257 4.86 14.75 12.83
CA MET A 257 3.88 14.24 13.79
C MET A 257 2.71 15.22 13.96
N ARG A 258 2.98 16.50 14.19
CA ARG A 258 1.91 17.51 14.29
C ARG A 258 1.11 17.67 12.99
N ALA A 259 1.75 17.50 11.83
CA ALA A 259 1.04 17.51 10.55
C ALA A 259 0.14 16.29 10.42
N ALA A 260 0.62 15.11 10.79
CA ALA A 260 -0.17 13.88 10.82
C ALA A 260 -1.39 14.01 11.74
N GLU A 261 -1.27 14.67 12.90
CA GLU A 261 -2.38 14.89 13.83
C GLU A 261 -3.48 15.74 13.18
N ARG A 262 -3.09 16.81 12.47
CA ARG A 262 -4.01 17.68 11.75
C ARG A 262 -4.69 16.98 10.58
N GLU A 263 -3.95 16.13 9.86
CA GLU A 263 -4.49 15.37 8.73
C GLU A 263 -5.42 14.24 9.19
N ALA A 264 -5.13 13.57 10.30
CA ALA A 264 -5.86 12.41 10.79
C ALA A 264 -7.38 12.66 10.89
N ALA A 265 -7.77 13.85 11.34
CA ALA A 265 -9.18 14.25 11.47
C ALA A 265 -9.98 14.17 10.16
N LYS A 266 -9.33 14.21 9.00
CA LYS A 266 -9.97 14.17 7.67
C LYS A 266 -10.22 12.75 7.15
N TRP A 267 -9.56 11.76 7.72
CA TRP A 267 -9.52 10.39 7.17
C TRP A 267 -10.43 9.40 7.89
N SER A 268 -10.89 9.75 9.09
CA SER A 268 -11.97 9.02 9.74
C SER A 268 -13.27 9.24 8.99
N VAL A 269 -13.89 8.17 8.49
CA VAL A 269 -15.16 8.28 7.74
C VAL A 269 -16.39 8.13 8.62
N GLY A 270 -16.22 7.97 9.93
CA GLY A 270 -17.32 7.58 10.81
C GLY A 270 -17.93 6.23 10.42
N TRP A 271 -18.85 5.74 11.26
CA TRP A 271 -19.45 4.40 11.10
C TRP A 271 -20.68 4.38 10.20
N SER A 272 -21.08 5.54 9.70
CA SER A 272 -22.33 5.70 8.99
C SER A 272 -22.07 5.63 7.49
N GLY A 273 -22.76 4.72 6.81
CA GLY A 273 -23.01 4.76 5.36
C GLY A 273 -23.74 6.03 4.88
N SER A 274 -23.68 7.13 5.64
CA SER A 274 -24.17 8.47 5.30
C SER A 274 -23.08 9.40 4.77
N ALA A 275 -21.79 8.99 4.83
CA ALA A 275 -20.79 9.59 3.95
C ALA A 275 -21.13 9.13 2.54
N GLY A 276 -22.05 9.84 1.89
CA GLY A 276 -22.61 9.50 0.58
C GLY A 276 -21.51 9.09 -0.40
N CYS A 277 -21.86 8.22 -1.35
CA CYS A 277 -20.93 7.79 -2.38
C CYS A 277 -20.25 9.03 -2.98
N PRO A 278 -18.90 9.11 -3.00
CA PRO A 278 -18.25 10.23 -3.67
C PRO A 278 -18.76 10.29 -5.11
N PRO A 279 -19.02 11.49 -5.66
CA PRO A 279 -19.53 11.62 -7.01
C PRO A 279 -18.61 10.86 -7.98
N ALA A 280 -19.22 10.08 -8.87
CA ALA A 280 -18.48 9.44 -9.95
C ALA A 280 -17.82 10.53 -10.79
N GLN A 281 -16.48 10.51 -10.90
CA GLN A 281 -15.74 11.38 -11.82
C GLN A 281 -15.76 10.79 -13.22
#